data_AF-A0A558AT51-F1
#
_entry.id   AF-A0A558AT51-F1
#
_cell.length_a   1.000
_cell.length_b   1.000
_cell.length_c   1.000
_cell.angle_alpha   90.00
_cell.angle_beta   90.00
_cell.angle_gamma   90.00
#
_symmetry.space_group_name_H-M   'P 1'
#
loop_
_entity.id
_entity.type
_entity.pdbx_description
1 polymer ?
#
loop_
_entity_poly.entity_id
_entity_poly.type
_entity_poly.pdbx_seq_one_letter_code
_entity_poly.pdbx_strand_id
1 'polypeptide(L)'
;MKTMSESIKLVIFNNCFSNGQAEMVTEHVGFAIGMNEAIQDEAAKEFAAQFYSALGFGHSVQKAFEQGKLALSLEGIEGDEIPELYSREGLDPNEHILVKPDF
;
A
#
# COMPACT_ATOMS: atom_id res chain seq x y z
N MET A 1 4.21 17.32 22.10
CA MET A 1 3.42 17.75 20.94
C MET A 1 3.54 16.63 19.93
N LYS A 2 2.47 15.84 19.71
CA LYS A 2 2.49 14.72 18.78
C LYS A 2 2.33 15.30 17.38
N THR A 3 3.37 15.28 16.55
CA THR A 3 3.25 15.69 15.15
C THR A 3 2.49 14.61 14.37
N MET A 4 1.72 15.00 13.34
CA MET A 4 0.89 14.05 12.56
C MET A 4 1.67 12.82 12.05
N SER A 5 2.94 13.00 11.70
CA SER A 5 3.84 11.93 11.25
C SER A 5 3.99 10.79 12.26
N GLU A 6 3.97 11.06 13.57
CA GLU A 6 4.12 10.01 14.60
C GLU A 6 2.91 9.06 14.67
N SER A 7 1.77 9.46 14.12
CA SER A 7 0.55 8.63 14.06
C SER A 7 0.33 7.89 12.75
N ILE A 8 0.92 8.36 11.65
CA ILE A 8 0.72 7.75 10.33
C ILE A 8 1.55 6.47 10.24
N LYS A 9 0.90 5.36 9.87
CA LYS A 9 1.56 4.05 9.73
C LYS A 9 1.86 3.69 8.28
N LEU A 10 0.96 4.06 7.38
CA LEU A 10 1.02 3.76 5.96
C LEU A 10 0.50 4.96 5.17
N VAL A 11 1.15 5.29 4.07
CA VAL A 11 0.70 6.27 3.06
C VAL A 11 0.49 5.55 1.73
N ILE A 12 -0.54 5.92 0.97
CA ILE A 12 -0.72 5.43 -0.40
C ILE A 12 -0.77 6.64 -1.32
N PHE A 13 0.18 6.72 -2.24
CA PHE A 13 0.18 7.68 -3.32
C PHE A 13 -0.56 7.07 -4.51
N ASN A 14 -1.89 7.24 -4.52
CA ASN A 14 -2.73 6.75 -5.62
C ASN A 14 -2.72 7.73 -6.81
N ASN A 15 -1.55 7.99 -7.35
CA ASN A 15 -1.31 8.83 -8.51
C ASN A 15 -0.09 8.34 -9.29
N CYS A 16 -0.08 8.63 -10.60
CA CYS A 16 0.97 8.20 -11.52
C CYS A 16 2.37 8.71 -11.12
N PHE A 17 3.41 7.91 -11.36
CA PHE A 17 4.83 8.28 -11.15
C PHE A 17 5.15 8.81 -9.75
N SER A 18 4.60 8.15 -8.73
CA SER A 18 4.70 8.54 -7.32
C SER A 18 5.65 7.70 -6.49
N ASN A 19 6.34 6.74 -7.10
CA ASN A 19 7.29 5.84 -6.45
C ASN A 19 8.42 6.60 -5.73
N GLY A 20 8.97 7.67 -6.32
CA GLY A 20 9.98 8.50 -5.67
C GLY A 20 9.48 9.17 -4.38
N GLN A 21 8.24 9.66 -4.36
CA GLN A 21 7.64 10.25 -3.16
C GLN A 21 7.32 9.19 -2.11
N ALA A 22 6.90 7.99 -2.54
CA ALA A 22 6.66 6.86 -1.66
C ALA A 22 7.95 6.41 -0.96
N GLU A 23 9.06 6.29 -1.69
CA GLU A 23 10.36 5.95 -1.11
C GLU A 23 10.78 7.01 -0.08
N MET A 24 10.81 8.29 -0.45
CA MET A 24 11.24 9.38 0.43
C MET A 24 10.40 9.52 1.71
N VAL A 25 9.08 9.31 1.64
CA VAL A 25 8.23 9.49 2.82
C VAL A 25 8.49 8.44 3.90
N THR A 26 9.08 7.29 3.56
CA THR A 26 9.39 6.23 4.53
C THR A 26 10.47 6.64 5.55
N GLU A 27 11.20 7.73 5.29
CA GLU A 27 12.03 8.39 6.31
C GLU A 27 11.20 8.90 7.51
N HIS A 28 9.89 9.08 7.33
CA HIS A 28 8.98 9.68 8.30
C HIS A 28 7.77 8.80 8.67
N VAL A 29 7.36 7.88 7.80
CA VAL A 29 6.25 6.93 8.04
C VAL A 29 6.73 5.48 7.94
N GLY A 30 5.96 4.54 8.49
CA GLY A 30 6.38 3.14 8.50
C GLY A 30 6.44 2.51 7.11
N PHE A 31 5.41 2.74 6.31
CA PHE A 31 5.24 2.14 4.99
C PHE A 31 4.66 3.17 4.01
N ALA A 32 4.97 3.00 2.73
CA ALA A 32 4.35 3.78 1.67
C ALA A 32 4.14 2.91 0.42
N ILE A 33 3.05 3.17 -0.31
CA ILE A 33 2.83 2.60 -1.64
C ILE A 33 2.85 3.75 -2.65
N GLY A 34 3.58 3.58 -3.74
CA GLY A 34 3.60 4.50 -4.88
C GLY A 34 3.45 3.78 -6.21
N MET A 35 3.30 4.54 -7.28
CA MET A 35 3.14 4.03 -8.65
C MET A 35 4.40 4.34 -9.45
N ASN A 36 5.06 3.34 -10.03
CA ASN A 36 6.28 3.56 -10.83
C ASN A 36 6.01 4.17 -12.22
N GLU A 37 4.79 4.04 -12.72
CA GLU A 37 4.35 4.59 -13.99
C GLU A 37 2.91 5.15 -13.95
N ALA A 38 2.30 5.33 -15.12
CA ALA A 38 0.92 5.75 -15.24
C ALA A 38 -0.04 4.59 -14.95
N ILE A 39 -0.90 4.74 -13.95
CA ILE A 39 -1.95 3.77 -13.61
C ILE A 39 -3.30 4.24 -14.14
N GLN A 40 -4.10 3.31 -14.66
CA GLN A 40 -5.47 3.60 -15.06
C GLN A 40 -6.41 3.63 -13.85
N ASP A 41 -7.44 4.48 -13.88
CA ASP A 41 -8.41 4.63 -12.79
C ASP A 41 -9.04 3.30 -12.36
N GLU A 42 -9.31 2.41 -13.31
CA GLU A 42 -9.87 1.08 -13.04
C GLU A 42 -8.92 0.21 -12.21
N ALA A 43 -7.66 0.11 -12.63
CA ALA A 43 -6.62 -0.60 -11.89
C ALA A 43 -6.37 0.00 -10.51
N ALA A 44 -6.27 1.33 -10.43
CA ALA A 44 -6.09 2.05 -9.17
C ALA A 44 -7.23 1.79 -8.17
N LYS A 45 -8.48 1.77 -8.66
CA LYS A 45 -9.66 1.48 -7.83
C LYS A 45 -9.69 0.04 -7.35
N GLU A 46 -9.46 -0.92 -8.23
CA GLU A 46 -9.54 -2.34 -7.89
C GLU A 46 -8.42 -2.74 -6.92
N PHE A 47 -7.19 -2.29 -7.21
CA PHE A 47 -6.05 -2.44 -6.29
C PHE A 47 -6.39 -1.89 -4.90
N ALA A 48 -6.87 -0.65 -4.82
CA ALA A 48 -7.18 0.00 -3.54
C ALA A 48 -8.32 -0.73 -2.80
N ALA A 49 -9.37 -1.14 -3.50
CA ALA A 49 -10.50 -1.85 -2.92
C ALA A 49 -10.05 -3.16 -2.25
N GLN A 50 -9.30 -3.99 -2.98
CA GLN A 50 -8.80 -5.25 -2.44
C GLN A 50 -7.74 -5.01 -1.35
N PHE A 51 -6.84 -4.05 -1.53
CA PHE A 51 -5.82 -3.71 -0.53
C PHE A 51 -6.45 -3.30 0.81
N TYR A 52 -7.40 -2.35 0.79
CA TYR A 52 -8.07 -1.90 2.02
C TYR A 52 -8.97 -2.99 2.62
N SER A 53 -9.60 -3.83 1.80
CA SER A 53 -10.34 -5.01 2.26
C SER A 53 -9.43 -5.96 3.04
N ALA A 54 -8.27 -6.33 2.47
CA ALA A 54 -7.29 -7.20 3.10
C ALA A 54 -6.76 -6.65 4.43
N LEU A 55 -6.45 -5.35 4.48
CA LEU A 55 -6.12 -4.67 5.74
C LEU A 55 -7.26 -4.78 6.75
N GLY A 56 -8.50 -4.52 6.32
CA GLY A 56 -9.69 -4.62 7.16
C GLY A 56 -9.92 -6.02 7.76
N PHE A 57 -9.50 -7.08 7.07
CA PHE A 57 -9.49 -8.46 7.57
C PHE A 57 -8.29 -8.81 8.46
N GLY A 58 -7.46 -7.83 8.81
CA GLY A 58 -6.31 -8.01 9.70
C GLY A 58 -5.13 -8.72 9.04
N HIS A 59 -4.99 -8.63 7.72
CA HIS A 59 -3.76 -9.05 7.05
C HIS A 59 -2.62 -8.05 7.27
N SER A 60 -1.38 -8.54 7.15
CA SER A 60 -0.19 -7.70 7.19
C SER A 60 -0.13 -6.76 5.98
N VAL A 61 0.66 -5.69 6.08
CA VAL A 61 0.86 -4.74 4.97
C VAL A 61 1.33 -5.44 3.70
N GLN A 62 2.31 -6.34 3.80
CA GLN A 62 2.80 -7.10 2.63
C GLN A 62 1.67 -7.94 2.02
N LYS A 63 0.94 -8.71 2.84
CA LYS A 63 -0.11 -9.59 2.33
C LYS A 63 -1.25 -8.81 1.70
N ALA A 64 -1.63 -7.67 2.28
CA ALA A 64 -2.63 -6.80 1.70
C ALA A 64 -2.19 -6.23 0.35
N PHE A 65 -0.91 -5.83 0.24
CA PHE A 65 -0.31 -5.34 -0.99
C PHE A 65 -0.34 -6.41 -2.10
N GLU A 66 0.12 -7.63 -1.81
CA GLU A 66 0.09 -8.74 -2.78
C GLU A 66 -1.34 -9.11 -3.19
N GLN A 67 -2.31 -9.06 -2.27
CA GLN A 67 -3.71 -9.30 -2.63
C GLN A 67 -4.26 -8.21 -3.55
N GLY A 68 -3.88 -6.94 -3.35
CA GLY A 68 -4.21 -5.85 -4.26
C GLY A 68 -3.69 -6.08 -5.67
N LYS A 69 -2.41 -6.47 -5.81
CA LYS A 69 -1.81 -6.83 -7.11
C LYS A 69 -2.54 -8.02 -7.73
N LEU A 70 -2.76 -9.08 -6.95
CA LEU A 70 -3.40 -10.31 -7.42
C LEU A 70 -4.84 -10.09 -7.92
N ALA A 71 -5.61 -9.17 -7.30
CA ALA A 71 -6.95 -8.85 -7.77
C ALA A 71 -6.95 -8.31 -9.21
N LEU A 72 -5.98 -7.46 -9.56
CA LEU A 72 -5.83 -6.97 -10.94
C LEU A 72 -5.59 -8.12 -11.91
N SER A 73 -4.64 -9.01 -11.60
CA SER A 73 -4.34 -10.16 -12.46
C SER A 73 -5.53 -11.12 -12.60
N LEU A 74 -6.33 -11.31 -11.54
CA LEU A 74 -7.52 -12.18 -11.56
C LEU A 74 -8.68 -11.60 -12.38
N GLU A 75 -8.89 -10.29 -12.32
CA GLU A 75 -9.92 -9.58 -13.08
C GLU A 75 -9.46 -9.29 -14.54
N GLY A 76 -8.21 -9.60 -14.88
CA GLY A 76 -7.64 -9.33 -16.20
C GLY A 76 -7.39 -7.84 -16.45
N ILE A 77 -7.23 -7.05 -15.39
CA ILE A 77 -6.92 -5.63 -15.45
C ILE A 77 -5.38 -5.49 -15.45
N GLU A 78 -4.85 -4.81 -16.47
CA GLU A 78 -3.41 -4.54 -16.54
C GLU A 78 -2.96 -3.54 -15.46
N GLY A 79 -1.74 -3.70 -14.97
CA GLY A 79 -1.11 -2.75 -14.03
C GLY A 79 -0.83 -3.30 -12.64
N ASP A 80 -0.83 -4.63 -12.47
CA ASP A 80 -0.40 -5.28 -11.23
C ASP A 80 1.04 -4.96 -10.86
N GLU A 81 1.94 -4.78 -11.83
CA GLU A 81 3.35 -4.41 -11.59
C GLU A 81 3.59 -2.91 -11.34
N ILE A 82 2.54 -2.06 -11.38
CA ILE A 82 2.68 -0.61 -11.22
C ILE A 82 2.81 -0.17 -9.75
N PRO A 83 1.97 -0.66 -8.81
CA PRO A 83 2.13 -0.35 -7.39
C PRO A 83 3.42 -0.94 -6.84
N GLU A 84 4.13 -0.17 -6.04
CA GLU A 84 5.36 -0.56 -5.36
C GLU A 84 5.25 -0.24 -3.87
N LEU A 85 5.60 -1.22 -3.03
CA LEU A 85 5.61 -1.09 -1.58
C LEU A 85 7.02 -0.75 -1.07
N TYR A 86 7.10 0.35 -0.32
CA TYR A 86 8.30 0.82 0.35
C TYR A 86 8.12 0.72 1.86
N SER A 87 9.22 0.39 2.55
CA SER A 87 9.26 0.22 4.00
C SER A 87 10.40 1.04 4.57
N ARG A 88 10.18 1.65 5.74
CA ARG A 88 11.25 2.26 6.52
C ARG A 88 12.26 1.21 6.94
N GLU A 89 13.54 1.58 6.96
CA GLU A 89 14.61 0.71 7.42
C GLU A 89 14.29 0.08 8.80
N GLY A 90 14.49 -1.24 8.90
CA GLY A 90 14.23 -2.02 10.11
C GLY A 90 12.77 -2.41 10.34
N LEU A 91 11.83 -2.04 9.46
CA LEU A 91 10.46 -2.54 9.50
C LEU A 91 10.24 -3.61 8.43
N ASP A 92 9.68 -4.74 8.83
CA ASP A 92 9.23 -5.80 7.92
C ASP A 92 7.72 -5.68 7.67
N PRO A 93 7.25 -5.41 6.44
CA PRO A 93 5.83 -5.30 6.13
C PRO A 93 5.04 -6.60 6.35
N ASN A 94 5.71 -7.76 6.46
CA ASN A 94 5.05 -9.04 6.79
C ASN A 94 4.59 -9.11 8.25
N GLU A 95 5.30 -8.44 9.15
CA GLU A 95 5.04 -8.48 10.59
C GLU A 95 4.09 -7.37 11.08
N HIS A 96 3.68 -6.46 10.18
CA HIS A 96 2.90 -5.28 10.54
C HIS A 96 1.44 -5.41 10.13
N ILE A 97 0.58 -5.66 11.13
CA ILE A 97 -0.88 -5.67 11.01
C ILE A 97 -1.42 -4.33 11.51
N LEU A 98 -2.13 -3.60 10.64
CA LEU A 98 -2.63 -2.25 10.96
C LEU A 98 -4.02 -2.24 11.61
N VAL A 99 -4.86 -3.21 11.27
CA VAL A 99 -6.22 -3.37 11.80
C VAL A 99 -6.28 -4.71 12.53
N LYS A 100 -6.76 -4.70 13.77
CA LYS A 100 -7.06 -5.91 14.53
C LYS A 100 -8.57 -6.03 14.59
N PRO A 101 -9.19 -6.91 13.80
CA PRO A 101 -10.64 -7.03 13.79
C PRO A 101 -11.12 -7.69 15.08
N ASP A 102 -12.18 -7.14 15.68
CA ASP A 102 -12.83 -7.66 16.88
C ASP A 102 -14.08 -8.47 16.48
N PHE A 103 -13.88 -9.60 15.79
CA PHE A 103 -14.98 -10.51 15.44
C PHE A 103 -15.24 -11.55 16.53
#